data_AF-A0A101GG64-F1
#
_entry.id   AF-A0A101GG64-F1
#
_cell.length_a   1.000
_cell.length_b   1.000
_cell.length_c   1.000
_cell.angle_alpha   90.00
_cell.angle_beta   90.00
_cell.angle_gamma   90.00
#
_symmetry.space_group_name_H-M   'P 1'
#
loop_
_entity.id
_entity.type
_entity.pdbx_description
1 polymer ?
#
loop_
_entity_poly.entity_id
_entity_poly.type
_entity_poly.pdbx_seq_one_letter_code
_entity_poly.pdbx_strand_id
1 'polypeptide(L)'
;MHLHAKYLILHGKDELETDRILKLTAKGPKIFSRNDLLKKDYPEPKGELYVVFQIERDASDDFEKIKIDLRGLPQFVTYRNSGRPFSATLSEVLKSKITRDSQCANGN
;
A
#
# COMPACT_ATOMS: atom_id res chain seq x y z
N MET A 1 1.86 11.99 -12.11
CA MET A 1 2.14 11.26 -10.87
C MET A 1 2.87 12.20 -9.92
N HIS A 2 2.21 12.69 -8.87
CA HIS A 2 2.87 13.51 -7.86
C HIS A 2 3.64 12.58 -6.91
N LEU A 3 4.97 12.65 -6.92
CA LEU A 3 5.84 11.73 -6.16
C LEU A 3 5.98 12.10 -4.67
N HIS A 4 4.94 12.68 -4.08
CA HIS A 4 4.87 13.04 -2.66
C HIS A 4 3.89 12.14 -1.91
N ALA A 5 3.98 10.83 -2.15
CA ALA A 5 3.20 9.85 -1.38
C ALA A 5 3.77 9.72 0.03
N LYS A 6 2.89 9.73 1.04
CA LYS A 6 3.25 9.50 2.45
C LYS A 6 3.07 8.05 2.87
N TYR A 7 2.13 7.36 2.24
CA TYR A 7 1.75 5.98 2.56
C TYR A 7 1.72 5.13 1.29
N LEU A 8 2.03 3.86 1.44
CA LEU A 8 1.92 2.82 0.42
C LEU A 8 0.87 1.81 0.89
N ILE A 9 -0.20 1.65 0.11
CA ILE A 9 -1.26 0.66 0.35
C ILE A 9 -1.01 -0.50 -0.62
N LEU A 10 -0.89 -1.71 -0.08
CA LEU A 10 -0.65 -2.92 -0.86
C LEU A 10 -1.89 -3.79 -0.89
N HIS A 11 -2.15 -4.43 -2.03
CA HIS A 11 -3.16 -5.46 -2.11
C HIS A 11 -2.68 -6.69 -2.90
N GLY A 12 -3.30 -7.83 -2.60
CA GLY A 12 -2.99 -9.12 -3.18
C GLY A 12 -3.81 -9.41 -4.43
N LYS A 13 -3.59 -10.61 -4.96
CA LYS A 13 -4.42 -11.17 -6.03
C LYS A 13 -5.85 -11.32 -5.52
N ASP A 14 -6.81 -10.78 -6.28
CA ASP A 14 -8.25 -10.81 -6.02
C ASP A 14 -8.67 -10.23 -4.66
N GLU A 15 -7.77 -9.49 -3.99
CA GLU A 15 -8.05 -8.85 -2.72
C GLU A 15 -8.76 -7.51 -2.94
N LEU A 16 -9.90 -7.33 -2.28
CA LEU A 16 -10.74 -6.13 -2.36
C LEU A 16 -10.67 -5.27 -1.09
N GLU A 17 -10.11 -5.81 -0.01
CA GLU A 17 -9.95 -5.14 1.27
C GLU A 17 -8.54 -5.38 1.78
N THR A 18 -7.88 -4.34 2.28
CA THR A 18 -6.50 -4.48 2.80
C THR A 18 -6.29 -3.66 4.05
N ASP A 19 -5.48 -4.20 4.96
CA ASP A 19 -4.89 -3.53 6.12
C ASP A 19 -3.37 -3.31 5.93
N ARG A 20 -2.83 -3.63 4.75
CA ARG A 20 -1.40 -3.50 4.44
C ARG A 20 -1.08 -2.07 4.04
N ILE A 21 -0.92 -1.24 5.05
CA ILE A 21 -0.54 0.16 4.95
C ILE A 21 0.88 0.31 5.47
N LEU A 22 1.77 0.90 4.67
CA LEU A 22 3.17 1.14 4.99
C LEU A 22 3.47 2.63 4.91
N LYS A 23 4.30 3.15 5.82
CA LYS A 23 4.70 4.55 5.81
C LYS A 23 5.95 4.69 4.95
N LEU A 24 5.91 5.61 3.99
CA LEU A 24 7.07 5.95 3.19
C LEU A 24 7.93 6.93 3.99
N THR A 25 9.23 6.65 4.08
CA THR A 25 10.15 7.57 4.74
C THR A 25 10.31 8.87 3.94
N ALA A 26 10.55 9.98 4.65
CA ALA A 26 10.72 11.30 4.03
C ALA A 26 11.99 11.43 3.16
N LYS A 27 12.87 10.42 3.15
CA LYS A 27 14.14 10.43 2.41
C LYS A 27 13.97 10.29 0.88
N GLY A 28 12.74 10.06 0.40
CA GLY A 28 12.42 9.96 -1.02
C GLY A 28 12.89 8.63 -1.65
N PRO A 29 12.61 8.44 -2.96
CA PRO A 29 13.08 7.27 -3.70
C PRO A 29 14.61 7.29 -3.88
N LYS A 30 15.20 6.11 -3.90
CA LYS A 30 16.61 5.89 -4.29
C LYS A 30 16.64 5.10 -5.59
N ILE A 31 17.66 5.35 -6.41
CA ILE A 31 17.91 4.55 -7.62
C ILE A 31 18.95 3.50 -7.29
N PHE A 32 18.57 2.23 -7.44
CA PHE A 32 19.48 1.09 -7.30
C PHE A 32 19.68 0.43 -8.66
N SER A 33 20.91 0.00 -8.95
CA SER A 33 21.19 -0.85 -10.09
C SER A 33 20.83 -2.30 -9.81
N ARG A 34 20.75 -3.10 -10.88
CA ARG A 34 20.69 -4.57 -10.81
C ARG A 34 21.75 -5.14 -9.85
N ASN A 35 22.98 -4.64 -9.93
CA ASN A 35 24.08 -5.10 -9.07
C ASN A 35 23.89 -4.71 -7.61
N ASP A 36 23.34 -3.53 -7.32
CA ASP A 36 23.04 -3.12 -5.94
C ASP A 36 21.97 -4.01 -5.30
N LEU A 37 21.00 -4.48 -6.09
CA LEU A 37 19.98 -5.42 -5.66
C LEU A 37 20.53 -6.83 -5.46
N LEU A 38 21.37 -7.33 -6.37
CA LEU A 38 22.03 -8.63 -6.21
C LEU A 38 22.92 -8.68 -4.95
N LYS A 39 23.64 -7.60 -4.65
CA LYS A 39 24.41 -7.45 -3.41
C LYS A 39 23.56 -7.42 -2.13
N LYS A 40 22.25 -7.27 -2.27
CA LYS A 40 21.25 -7.25 -1.18
C LYS A 40 20.37 -8.50 -1.19
N ASP A 41 20.80 -9.55 -1.89
CA ASP A 41 20.10 -10.83 -2.02
C ASP A 41 18.68 -10.71 -2.61
N TYR A 42 18.45 -9.68 -3.43
CA TYR A 42 17.18 -9.54 -4.14
C TYR A 42 17.08 -10.61 -5.24
N PRO A 43 15.97 -11.37 -5.30
CA PRO A 43 15.84 -12.46 -6.25
C PRO A 43 15.65 -11.95 -7.69
N GLU A 44 16.52 -12.43 -8.59
CA GLU A 44 16.40 -12.32 -10.05
C GLU A 44 15.92 -10.95 -10.58
N PRO A 45 16.66 -9.85 -10.33
CA PRO A 45 16.32 -8.55 -10.87
C PRO A 45 16.29 -8.56 -12.42
N LYS A 46 15.13 -8.28 -13.02
CA LYS A 46 14.91 -8.31 -14.48
C LYS A 46 15.32 -7.04 -15.23
N GLY A 47 15.16 -5.87 -14.61
CA GLY A 47 15.59 -4.57 -15.15
C GLY A 47 16.99 -4.13 -14.70
N GLU A 48 17.48 -3.06 -15.32
CA GLU A 48 18.80 -2.48 -15.03
C GLU A 48 18.80 -1.51 -13.83
N LEU A 49 17.75 -0.70 -13.72
CA LEU A 49 17.59 0.32 -12.68
C LEU A 49 16.24 0.19 -12.00
N TYR A 50 16.21 0.47 -10.71
CA TYR A 50 15.04 0.34 -9.86
C TYR A 50 14.83 1.60 -9.03
N VAL A 51 13.56 2.01 -8.94
CA VAL A 51 13.12 3.02 -7.98
C VAL A 51 12.79 2.30 -6.68
N VAL A 52 13.64 2.46 -5.68
CA VAL A 52 13.54 1.80 -4.38
C VAL A 52 13.06 2.80 -3.34
N PHE A 53 11.98 2.46 -2.64
CA PHE A 53 11.45 3.24 -1.54
C PHE A 53 11.86 2.62 -0.20
N GLN A 54 12.25 3.45 0.74
CA GLN A 54 12.46 3.03 2.12
C GLN A 54 11.15 3.18 2.88
N ILE A 55 10.74 2.09 3.53
CA ILE A 55 9.49 1.98 4.31
C ILE A 55 9.78 1.84 5.81
N GLU A 56 8.87 2.35 6.63
CA GLU A 56 8.76 2.03 8.05
C GLU A 56 7.59 1.05 8.23
N ARG A 57 7.77 -0.01 9.04
CA ARG A 57 6.69 -0.98 9.32
C ARG A 57 5.58 -0.36 10.17
N ASP A 58 5.87 0.71 10.90
CA ASP A 58 5.01 1.27 11.94
C ASP A 58 4.06 2.35 11.40
N ALA A 59 3.44 2.12 10.24
CA ALA A 59 2.22 2.87 9.88
C ALA A 59 1.01 2.44 10.74
N SER A 60 1.15 1.31 11.44
CA SER A 60 0.09 0.66 12.20
C SER A 60 -0.53 1.55 13.27
N ASP A 61 0.22 2.47 13.88
CA ASP A 61 -0.33 3.31 14.97
C ASP A 61 -1.37 4.32 14.45
N ASP A 62 -1.14 4.91 13.27
CA ASP A 62 -2.05 5.88 12.65
C ASP A 62 -3.36 5.22 12.15
N PHE A 63 -3.29 3.91 11.87
CA PHE A 63 -4.32 3.15 11.15
C PHE A 63 -4.75 1.88 11.90
N GLU A 64 -4.47 1.81 13.20
CA GLU A 64 -4.69 0.60 13.99
C GLU A 64 -6.17 0.23 13.93
N LYS A 65 -6.47 -0.98 13.44
CA LYS A 65 -7.84 -1.55 13.29
C LYS A 65 -8.67 -1.02 12.11
N ILE A 66 -8.08 -0.27 11.17
CA ILE A 66 -8.78 0.04 9.92
C ILE A 66 -8.44 -0.95 8.80
N LYS A 67 -9.46 -1.35 8.05
CA LYS A 67 -9.29 -1.93 6.71
C LYS A 67 -9.74 -0.90 5.69
N ILE A 68 -9.18 -0.95 4.50
CA ILE A 68 -9.60 -0.11 3.38
C ILE A 68 -10.32 -0.98 2.37
N ASP A 69 -11.57 -0.64 2.04
CA ASP A 69 -12.24 -1.20 0.87
C ASP A 69 -11.65 -0.53 -0.37
N LEU A 70 -11.01 -1.30 -1.25
CA LEU A 70 -10.38 -0.77 -2.46
C LEU A 70 -11.42 -0.30 -3.47
N ARG A 71 -12.64 -0.86 -3.45
CA ARG A 71 -13.72 -0.52 -4.40
C ARG A 71 -14.23 0.91 -4.22
N GLY A 72 -14.05 1.50 -3.05
CA GLY A 72 -14.38 2.90 -2.79
C GLY A 72 -13.31 3.89 -3.24
N LEU A 73 -12.17 3.43 -3.75
CA LEU A 73 -11.12 4.30 -4.29
C LEU A 73 -11.41 4.62 -5.76
N PRO A 74 -11.49 5.91 -6.17
CA PRO A 74 -11.97 6.28 -7.52
C PRO A 74 -11.17 5.72 -8.70
N GLN A 75 -9.88 5.43 -8.49
CA GLN A 75 -8.98 4.93 -9.54
C GLN A 75 -8.72 3.42 -9.44
N PHE A 76 -9.36 2.73 -8.50
CA PHE A 76 -9.22 1.29 -8.37
C PHE A 76 -9.94 0.58 -9.52
N VAL A 77 -9.25 -0.38 -10.12
CA VAL A 77 -9.75 -1.21 -11.21
C VAL A 77 -9.45 -2.67 -10.93
N THR A 78 -10.34 -3.56 -11.33
CA THR A 78 -10.23 -5.00 -11.05
C THR A 78 -9.56 -5.77 -12.21
N TYR A 79 -9.37 -7.08 -12.02
CA TYR A 79 -8.83 -8.01 -13.02
C TYR A 79 -7.41 -7.66 -13.49
N ARG A 80 -7.12 -7.79 -14.80
CA ARG A 80 -5.80 -7.57 -15.40
C ARG A 80 -5.20 -6.19 -15.11
N ASN A 81 -6.05 -5.19 -14.83
CA ASN A 81 -5.61 -3.83 -14.57
C ASN A 81 -5.36 -3.54 -13.08
N SER A 82 -5.71 -4.44 -12.15
CA SER A 82 -5.53 -4.21 -10.71
C SER A 82 -4.07 -4.09 -10.28
N GLY A 83 -3.14 -4.64 -11.07
CA GLY A 83 -1.70 -4.49 -10.84
C GLY A 83 -1.13 -3.11 -11.20
N ARG A 84 -1.94 -2.17 -11.72
CA ARG A 84 -1.47 -0.82 -12.07
C ARG A 84 -1.48 0.07 -10.82
N PRO A 85 -0.33 0.63 -10.41
CA PRO A 85 -0.28 1.55 -9.27
C PRO A 85 -1.01 2.86 -9.59
N PHE A 86 -1.74 3.39 -8.61
CA PHE A 86 -2.41 4.68 -8.69
C PHE A 86 -2.23 5.47 -7.39
N SER A 87 -2.53 6.76 -7.42
CA SER A 87 -2.48 7.64 -6.25
C SER A 87 -3.89 7.95 -5.73
N ALA A 88 -4.06 7.93 -4.42
CA ALA A 88 -5.27 8.39 -3.74
C ALA A 88 -4.91 9.44 -2.68
N THR A 89 -5.84 10.33 -2.41
CA THR A 89 -5.78 11.29 -1.31
C THR A 89 -6.13 10.61 0.01
N LEU A 90 -5.65 11.16 1.13
CA LEU A 90 -6.02 10.67 2.46
C LEU A 90 -7.55 10.69 2.67
N SER A 91 -8.24 11.72 2.17
CA SER A 91 -9.69 11.83 2.27
C SER A 91 -10.44 10.71 1.53
N GLU A 92 -9.99 10.31 0.35
CA GLU A 92 -10.56 9.17 -0.38
C GLU A 92 -10.35 7.86 0.38
N VAL A 93 -9.14 7.66 0.91
CA VAL A 93 -8.80 6.46 1.69
C VAL A 93 -9.66 6.37 2.96
N LEU A 94 -9.79 7.46 3.71
CA LEU A 94 -10.55 7.49 4.96
C LEU A 94 -12.07 7.34 4.74
N LYS A 95 -12.61 7.79 3.60
CA LYS A 95 -14.01 7.54 3.23
C LYS A 95 -14.28 6.06 2.94
N SER A 96 -13.26 5.32 2.52
CA SER A 96 -13.35 3.90 2.17
C SER A 96 -12.95 2.97 3.32
N LYS A 97 -12.81 3.50 4.54
CA LYS A 97 -12.42 2.70 5.69
C LYS A 97 -13.56 1.80 6.17
N ILE A 98 -13.21 0.59 6.57
CA ILE A 98 -14.06 -0.34 7.30
C ILE A 98 -13.52 -0.38 8.73
N THR A 99 -14.32 0.12 9.68
CA THR A 99 -14.05 -0.07 11.11
C THR A 99 -14.61 -1.43 11.50
N ARG A 100 -13.83 -2.26 12.20
CA ARG A 100 -14.41 -3.40 12.92
C ARG A 100 -15.18 -2.84 14.12
N ASP A 101 -16.46 -2.54 13.93
CA ASP A 101 -17.33 -2.30 15.07
C ASP A 101 -17.48 -3.63 15.83
N SER A 102 -17.12 -3.61 17.10
CA SER A 102 -17.45 -4.68 18.03
C SER A 102 -18.96 -4.89 18.01
N GLN A 103 -19.43 -5.92 17.30
CA GLN A 103 -20.78 -6.44 17.49
C GLN A 103 -20.84 -7.05 18.91
N CYS A 104 -21.13 -6.21 19.91
CA CYS A 104 -21.52 -6.69 21.22
C CYS A 104 -22.94 -7.27 21.11
N ALA A 105 -22.98 -8.60 21.05
CA ALA A 105 -23.99 -9.50 21.60
C ALA A 105 -25.45 -9.00 21.69
N ASN A 106 -26.26 -9.34 20.68
CA ASN A 106 -27.65 -9.71 20.93
C ASN A 106 -27.70 -11.23 21.10
N GLY A 107 -27.77 -11.67 22.36
CA GLY A 107 -27.94 -13.07 22.72
C GLY A 107 -28.77 -13.18 24.00
N ASN A 108 -30.07 -13.39 23.78
CA ASN A 108 -31.15 -13.82 24.68
C ASN A 108 -31.60 -12.87 25.79
#